data_AF-A0A655RAK3-F1
#
_entry.id   AF-A0A655RAK3-F1
#
_cell.length_a   1.000
_cell.length_b   1.000
_cell.length_c   1.000
_cell.angle_alpha   90.00
_cell.angle_beta   90.00
_cell.angle_gamma   90.00
#
_symmetry.space_group_name_H-M   'P 1'
#
loop_
_entity.id
_entity.type
_entity.pdbx_description
1 polymer ?
#
loop_
_entity_poly.entity_id
_entity_poly.type
_entity_poly.pdbx_seq_one_letter_code
_entity_poly.pdbx_strand_id
1 'polypeptide(L)'
;MRHREFSKLKLSIQLSMVADEMAKAVESAQQGGSVAHWRKNVFGVLKYSVSEIFDRIDLNQRVMDEQQQSVKEQIADLLNKDWRDAINNCEALLSETSATLRELQDTLQAAGDELQTQILDIQECVYGDLELDFIEETLFALQMKLDRITSWGQQSIDLWIGYDRHVHKFIRTAIDMDQNRAFSQRLRQSMNDYFEQPWYLTYADAERLSDLRDETLTLRDEEVTGHVPTEVEYEELQQVNDELAQRIGDMLKVHKEQGAAIDLALVLRDYLASHPRTHHFDLARMVVDQAVRLGYSESDYRAIQPDWTAINDFGAKVQANVIDRY
;
A
#
# COMPACT_ATOMS: atom_id res chain seq x y z
N MET A 1 -23.81 52.37 2.29
CA MET A 1 -23.41 50.98 2.05
C MET A 1 -24.48 50.31 1.20
N ARG A 2 -24.13 49.68 0.07
CA ARG A 2 -25.10 48.84 -0.67
C ARG A 2 -25.35 47.60 0.20
N HIS A 3 -26.59 47.37 0.66
CA HIS A 3 -26.98 46.06 1.17
C HIS A 3 -26.75 45.05 0.04
N ARG A 4 -25.87 44.09 0.27
CA ARG A 4 -25.60 42.99 -0.65
C ARG A 4 -26.33 41.78 -0.08
N GLU A 5 -27.53 41.54 -0.58
CA GLU A 5 -28.23 40.28 -0.29
C GLU A 5 -27.85 39.26 -1.35
N PHE A 6 -27.58 38.05 -0.89
CA PHE A 6 -27.40 36.91 -1.77
C PHE A 6 -28.73 36.62 -2.50
N SER A 7 -28.67 36.34 -3.80
CA SER A 7 -29.86 36.00 -4.60
C SER A 7 -29.57 34.82 -5.52
N LYS A 8 -30.30 33.73 -5.29
CA LYS A 8 -30.25 32.51 -6.11
C LYS A 8 -30.54 32.82 -7.59
N LEU A 9 -31.59 33.60 -7.84
CA LEU A 9 -32.01 34.00 -9.18
C LEU A 9 -30.91 34.82 -9.89
N LYS A 10 -30.20 35.68 -9.15
CA LYS A 10 -29.08 36.45 -9.70
C LYS A 10 -27.93 35.54 -10.15
N LEU A 11 -27.58 34.52 -9.36
CA LEU A 11 -26.54 33.56 -9.72
C LEU A 11 -26.95 32.73 -10.94
N SER A 12 -28.17 32.22 -10.96
CA SER A 12 -28.70 31.44 -12.09
C SER A 12 -28.68 32.24 -13.41
N ILE A 13 -29.08 33.52 -13.37
CA ILE A 13 -28.99 34.41 -14.54
C ILE A 13 -27.52 34.61 -14.96
N GLN A 14 -26.60 34.78 -14.01
CA GLN A 14 -25.17 34.92 -14.33
C GLN A 14 -24.60 33.67 -15.01
N LEU A 15 -24.95 32.48 -14.51
CA LEU A 15 -24.50 31.22 -15.11
C LEU A 15 -25.06 31.03 -16.51
N SER A 16 -26.35 31.31 -16.72
CA SER A 16 -26.97 31.28 -18.05
C SER A 16 -26.32 32.27 -19.02
N MET A 17 -26.03 33.50 -18.57
CA MET A 17 -25.34 34.49 -19.42
C MET A 17 -23.92 34.02 -19.80
N VAL A 18 -23.18 33.37 -18.90
CA VAL A 18 -21.86 32.83 -19.24
C VAL A 18 -21.97 31.69 -20.23
N ALA A 19 -22.91 30.76 -20.03
CA ALA A 19 -23.11 29.65 -20.94
C ALA A 19 -23.43 30.12 -22.36
N ASP A 20 -24.29 31.14 -22.50
CA ASP A 20 -24.62 31.74 -23.80
C ASP A 20 -23.40 32.41 -24.46
N GLU A 21 -22.60 33.15 -23.69
CA GLU A 21 -21.40 33.84 -24.20
C GLU A 21 -20.29 32.84 -24.57
N MET A 22 -20.10 31.79 -23.78
CA MET A 22 -19.17 30.72 -24.07
C MET A 22 -19.61 29.92 -25.31
N ALA A 23 -20.90 29.61 -25.46
CA ALA A 23 -21.40 28.93 -26.66
C ALA A 23 -21.12 29.73 -27.93
N LYS A 24 -21.30 31.06 -27.91
CA LYS A 24 -20.92 31.94 -29.04
C LYS A 24 -19.42 31.91 -29.32
N ALA A 25 -18.59 31.87 -28.27
CA ALA A 25 -17.14 31.78 -28.41
C ALA A 25 -16.70 30.45 -29.00
N VAL A 26 -17.32 29.33 -28.60
CA VAL A 26 -17.10 27.99 -29.16
C VAL A 26 -17.48 27.96 -30.64
N GLU A 27 -18.67 28.44 -31.00
CA GLU A 27 -19.09 28.48 -32.42
C GLU A 27 -18.12 29.32 -33.27
N SER A 28 -17.70 30.47 -32.74
CA SER A 28 -16.73 31.35 -33.42
C SER A 28 -15.34 30.72 -33.54
N ALA A 29 -14.93 29.91 -32.57
CA ALA A 29 -13.67 29.17 -32.58
C ALA A 29 -13.69 28.04 -33.61
N GLN A 30 -14.77 27.27 -33.68
CA GLN A 30 -14.94 26.18 -34.64
C GLN A 30 -14.98 26.67 -36.10
N GLN A 31 -15.52 27.87 -36.35
CA GLN A 31 -15.49 28.49 -37.67
C GLN A 31 -14.07 28.88 -38.12
N GLY A 32 -13.13 29.03 -37.17
CA GLY A 32 -11.76 29.44 -37.42
C GLY A 32 -11.66 30.80 -38.11
N GLY A 33 -10.53 31.05 -38.79
CA GLY A 33 -10.33 32.25 -39.59
C GLY A 33 -9.05 33.01 -39.24
N SER A 34 -9.03 34.30 -39.57
CA SER A 34 -7.85 35.15 -39.32
C SER A 34 -7.62 35.44 -37.83
N VAL A 35 -6.40 35.79 -37.45
CA VAL A 35 -6.06 36.25 -36.08
C VAL A 35 -6.98 37.38 -35.61
N ALA A 36 -7.42 38.27 -36.50
CA ALA A 36 -8.35 39.35 -36.16
C ALA A 36 -9.75 38.83 -35.78
N HIS A 37 -10.22 37.73 -36.39
CA HIS A 37 -11.46 37.06 -36.02
C HIS A 37 -11.34 36.45 -34.62
N TRP A 38 -10.27 35.70 -34.37
CA TRP A 38 -9.96 35.11 -33.06
C TRP A 38 -9.87 36.15 -31.95
N ARG A 39 -9.17 37.26 -32.19
CA ARG A 39 -9.05 38.37 -31.22
C ARG A 39 -10.39 38.99 -30.87
N LYS A 40 -11.29 39.17 -31.84
CA LYS A 40 -12.55 39.87 -31.65
C LYS A 40 -13.64 38.96 -31.07
N ASN A 41 -13.81 37.78 -31.66
CA ASN A 41 -15.00 36.95 -31.46
C ASN A 41 -14.77 35.83 -30.43
N VAL A 42 -13.52 35.45 -30.17
CA VAL A 42 -13.18 34.44 -29.15
C VAL A 42 -12.52 35.12 -27.95
N PHE A 43 -11.34 35.70 -28.13
CA PHE A 43 -10.60 36.33 -27.02
C PHE A 43 -11.36 37.48 -26.37
N GLY A 44 -11.98 38.37 -27.15
CA GLY A 44 -12.76 39.47 -26.62
C GLY A 44 -13.90 39.02 -25.71
N VAL A 45 -14.60 37.95 -26.09
CA VAL A 45 -15.69 37.35 -25.31
C VAL A 45 -15.14 36.73 -24.02
N LEU A 46 -14.10 35.90 -24.12
CA LEU A 46 -13.47 35.25 -22.98
C LEU A 46 -12.92 36.26 -21.95
N LYS A 47 -12.24 37.30 -22.45
CA LYS A 47 -11.51 38.26 -21.61
C LYS A 47 -12.41 39.31 -20.97
N TYR A 48 -13.41 39.81 -21.68
CA TYR A 48 -14.22 40.94 -21.22
C TYR A 48 -15.63 40.55 -20.77
N SER A 49 -16.18 39.45 -21.30
CA SER A 49 -17.53 38.99 -20.92
C SER A 49 -17.44 37.88 -19.88
N VAL A 50 -16.88 36.73 -20.26
CA VAL A 50 -16.83 35.52 -19.40
C VAL A 50 -16.03 35.77 -18.12
N SER A 51 -14.82 36.35 -18.25
CA SER A 51 -13.99 36.68 -17.09
C SER A 51 -14.68 37.62 -16.11
N GLU A 52 -15.42 38.62 -16.59
CA GLU A 52 -16.13 39.56 -15.72
C GLU A 52 -17.29 38.89 -14.99
N ILE A 53 -18.02 38.00 -15.67
CA ILE A 53 -19.12 37.29 -15.01
C ILE A 53 -18.58 36.30 -13.97
N PHE A 54 -17.47 35.62 -14.22
CA PHE A 54 -16.78 34.80 -13.22
C PHE A 54 -16.37 35.62 -11.98
N ASP A 55 -15.80 36.81 -12.18
CA ASP A 55 -15.45 37.69 -11.06
C ASP A 55 -16.69 38.15 -10.26
N ARG A 56 -17.83 38.34 -10.93
CA ARG A 56 -19.10 38.65 -10.27
C ARG A 56 -19.68 37.44 -9.52
N ILE A 57 -19.47 36.22 -10.01
CA ILE A 57 -19.85 34.98 -9.32
C ILE A 57 -19.01 34.82 -8.05
N ASP A 58 -17.67 34.95 -8.13
CA ASP A 58 -16.76 34.91 -6.97
C ASP A 58 -17.15 35.96 -5.92
N LEU A 59 -17.50 37.18 -6.35
CA LEU A 59 -17.97 38.22 -5.43
C LEU A 59 -19.29 37.83 -4.73
N ASN A 60 -20.23 37.22 -5.45
CA ASN A 60 -21.48 36.76 -4.85
C ASN A 60 -21.25 35.59 -3.86
N GLN A 61 -20.27 34.71 -4.12
CA GLN A 61 -19.88 33.65 -3.19
C GLN A 61 -19.34 34.24 -1.87
N ARG A 62 -18.54 35.30 -1.93
CA ARG A 62 -18.09 36.01 -0.71
C ARG A 62 -19.23 36.66 0.07
N VAL A 63 -20.25 37.16 -0.62
CA VAL A 63 -21.47 37.66 0.03
C VAL A 63 -22.22 36.53 0.75
N MET A 64 -22.19 35.31 0.19
CA MET A 64 -22.73 34.13 0.87
C MET A 64 -21.91 33.78 2.12
N ASP A 65 -20.58 33.89 2.08
CA ASP A 65 -19.73 33.71 3.28
C ASP A 65 -20.08 34.72 4.39
N GLU A 66 -20.27 36.00 4.02
CA GLU A 66 -20.72 37.05 4.95
C GLU A 66 -22.10 36.72 5.54
N GLN A 67 -23.03 36.20 4.74
CA GLN A 67 -24.35 35.77 5.20
C GLN A 67 -24.24 34.58 6.17
N GLN A 68 -23.44 33.56 5.86
CA GLN A 68 -23.20 32.44 6.77
C GLN A 68 -22.65 32.92 8.11
N GLN A 69 -21.71 33.86 8.10
CA GLN A 69 -21.14 34.42 9.32
C GLN A 69 -22.19 35.18 10.14
N SER A 70 -23.03 35.98 9.48
CA SER A 70 -24.16 36.66 10.12
C SER A 70 -25.15 35.67 10.75
N VAL A 71 -25.45 34.56 10.08
CA VAL A 71 -26.31 33.50 10.66
C VAL A 71 -25.66 32.87 11.90
N LYS A 72 -24.35 32.62 11.89
CA LYS A 72 -23.63 32.09 13.07
C LYS A 72 -23.73 33.05 14.26
N GLU A 73 -23.61 34.35 14.02
CA GLU A 73 -23.74 35.39 15.04
C GLU A 73 -25.18 35.45 15.57
N GLN A 74 -26.18 35.39 14.70
CA GLN A 74 -27.59 35.32 15.09
C GLN A 74 -27.88 34.08 15.95
N ILE A 75 -27.36 32.90 15.58
CA ILE A 75 -27.49 31.67 16.38
C ILE A 75 -26.83 31.86 17.75
N ALA A 76 -25.63 32.43 17.80
CA ALA A 76 -24.93 32.68 19.07
C ALA A 76 -25.73 33.62 19.98
N ASP A 77 -26.29 34.71 19.43
CA ASP A 77 -27.11 35.67 20.17
C ASP A 77 -28.43 35.06 20.67
N LEU A 78 -29.09 34.27 19.82
CA LEU A 78 -30.31 33.53 20.18
C LEU A 78 -30.05 32.55 21.32
N LEU A 79 -28.96 31.77 21.22
CA LEU A 79 -28.55 30.83 22.27
C LEU A 79 -28.07 31.53 23.54
N ASN A 80 -27.62 32.79 23.47
CA ASN A 80 -27.19 33.57 24.63
C ASN A 80 -28.38 34.23 25.37
N LYS A 81 -29.45 34.63 24.67
CA LYS A 81 -30.64 35.22 25.33
C LYS A 81 -31.53 34.14 25.93
N ASP A 82 -32.23 33.37 25.10
CA ASP A 82 -33.30 32.45 25.52
C ASP A 82 -33.17 31.11 24.80
N TRP A 83 -32.17 30.34 25.20
CA TRP A 83 -31.77 29.11 24.51
C TRP A 83 -32.86 28.04 24.30
N ARG A 84 -33.91 27.96 25.15
CA ARG A 84 -34.98 26.96 25.02
C ARG A 84 -35.90 27.28 23.85
N ASP A 85 -36.40 28.50 23.81
CA ASP A 85 -37.28 28.96 22.73
C ASP A 85 -36.47 29.24 21.45
N ALA A 86 -35.16 29.43 21.58
CA ALA A 86 -34.23 29.64 20.48
C ALA A 86 -33.83 28.36 19.72
N ILE A 87 -33.94 27.15 20.29
CA ILE A 87 -33.51 25.90 19.60
C ILE A 87 -34.22 25.77 18.25
N ASN A 88 -35.55 25.87 18.23
CA ASN A 88 -36.34 25.75 16.99
C ASN A 88 -35.94 26.82 15.96
N ASN A 89 -35.64 28.04 16.42
CA ASN A 89 -35.20 29.13 15.53
C ASN A 89 -33.79 28.87 14.98
N CYS A 90 -32.88 28.33 15.81
CA CYS A 90 -31.53 27.96 15.38
C CYS A 90 -31.56 26.82 14.36
N GLU A 91 -32.38 25.78 14.61
CA GLU A 91 -32.58 24.67 13.67
C GLU A 91 -33.16 25.15 12.33
N ALA A 92 -34.12 26.08 12.36
CA ALA A 92 -34.65 26.70 11.15
C ALA A 92 -33.58 27.44 10.35
N LEU A 93 -32.78 28.29 11.01
CA LEU A 93 -31.67 29.02 10.38
C LEU A 93 -30.59 28.08 9.81
N LEU A 94 -30.24 27.02 10.55
CA LEU A 94 -29.29 26.00 10.10
C LEU A 94 -29.80 25.25 8.86
N SER A 95 -31.06 24.84 8.88
CA SER A 95 -31.71 24.11 7.79
C SER A 95 -31.84 24.96 6.53
N GLU A 96 -32.32 26.21 6.66
CA GLU A 96 -32.48 27.14 5.55
C GLU A 96 -31.14 27.49 4.88
N THR A 97 -30.10 27.73 5.68
CA THR A 97 -28.76 28.00 5.16
C THR A 97 -28.18 26.75 4.48
N SER A 98 -28.39 25.56 5.05
CA SER A 98 -27.95 24.30 4.44
C SER A 98 -28.62 24.04 3.09
N ALA A 99 -29.93 24.27 3.00
CA ALA A 99 -30.69 24.13 1.76
C ALA A 99 -30.18 25.13 0.71
N THR A 100 -29.95 26.38 1.11
CA THR A 100 -29.42 27.41 0.22
C THR A 100 -28.04 27.05 -0.33
N LEU A 101 -27.11 26.58 0.51
CA LEU A 101 -25.77 26.16 0.05
C LEU A 101 -25.83 24.97 -0.91
N ARG A 102 -26.69 23.98 -0.63
CA ARG A 102 -26.83 22.81 -1.49
C ARG A 102 -27.38 23.16 -2.86
N GLU A 103 -28.47 23.93 -2.93
CA GLU A 103 -29.03 24.38 -4.20
C GLU A 103 -28.02 25.20 -5.03
N LEU A 104 -27.19 26.01 -4.36
CA LEU A 104 -26.13 26.75 -5.02
C LEU A 104 -25.05 25.86 -5.60
N GLN A 105 -24.60 24.87 -4.84
CA GLN A 105 -23.62 23.92 -5.33
C GLN A 105 -24.16 23.10 -6.49
N ASP A 106 -25.41 22.65 -6.42
CA ASP A 106 -26.05 21.89 -7.50
C ASP A 106 -26.12 22.72 -8.79
N THR A 107 -26.45 24.00 -8.69
CA THR A 107 -26.51 24.92 -9.84
C THR A 107 -25.10 25.20 -10.40
N LEU A 108 -24.11 25.42 -9.54
CA LEU A 108 -22.72 25.67 -9.92
C LEU A 108 -22.07 24.43 -10.55
N GLN A 109 -22.33 23.25 -10.03
CA GLN A 109 -21.78 22.00 -10.55
C GLN A 109 -22.33 21.71 -11.95
N ALA A 110 -23.65 21.80 -12.13
CA ALA A 110 -24.30 21.54 -13.41
C ALA A 110 -23.79 22.50 -14.52
N ALA A 111 -23.71 23.80 -14.21
CA ALA A 111 -23.16 24.77 -15.17
C ALA A 111 -21.64 24.64 -15.32
N GLY A 112 -20.92 24.26 -14.27
CA GLY A 112 -19.46 24.12 -14.29
C GLY A 112 -18.99 23.04 -15.26
N ASP A 113 -19.65 21.88 -15.28
CA ASP A 113 -19.28 20.78 -16.18
C ASP A 113 -19.50 21.15 -17.66
N GLU A 114 -20.57 21.88 -17.96
CA GLU A 114 -20.86 22.41 -19.30
C GLU A 114 -19.80 23.43 -19.74
N LEU A 115 -19.51 24.41 -18.88
CA LEU A 115 -18.50 25.44 -19.16
C LEU A 115 -17.10 24.86 -19.33
N GLN A 116 -16.74 23.84 -18.54
CA GLN A 116 -15.46 23.16 -18.65
C GLN A 116 -15.32 22.46 -20.00
N THR A 117 -16.40 21.83 -20.48
CA THR A 117 -16.43 21.19 -21.81
C THR A 117 -16.23 22.24 -22.91
N GLN A 118 -16.94 23.37 -22.83
CA GLN A 118 -16.81 24.47 -23.80
C GLN A 118 -15.41 25.09 -23.81
N ILE A 119 -14.74 25.19 -22.64
CA ILE A 119 -13.34 25.65 -22.59
C ILE A 119 -12.41 24.64 -23.30
N LEU A 120 -12.59 23.35 -23.06
CA LEU A 120 -11.80 22.29 -23.70
C LEU A 120 -11.97 22.30 -25.23
N ASP A 121 -13.20 22.49 -25.73
CA ASP A 121 -13.49 22.58 -27.16
C ASP A 121 -12.71 23.74 -27.82
N ILE A 122 -12.62 24.90 -27.16
CA ILE A 122 -11.83 26.03 -27.67
C ILE A 122 -10.33 25.73 -27.57
N GLN A 123 -9.86 25.09 -26.49
CA GLN A 123 -8.45 24.70 -26.35
C GLN A 123 -8.01 23.75 -27.45
N GLU A 124 -8.84 22.79 -27.85
CA GLU A 124 -8.54 21.89 -28.96
C GLU A 124 -8.37 22.64 -30.29
N CYS A 125 -9.19 23.68 -30.52
CA CYS A 125 -9.10 24.50 -31.73
C CYS A 125 -7.83 25.38 -31.78
N VAL A 126 -7.28 25.75 -30.62
CA VAL A 126 -6.09 26.61 -30.49
C VAL A 126 -4.80 25.78 -30.40
N TYR A 127 -4.90 24.48 -30.15
CA TYR A 127 -3.76 23.62 -29.87
C TYR A 127 -2.72 23.61 -31.02
N GLY A 128 -1.50 24.02 -30.70
CA GLY A 128 -0.37 24.01 -31.63
C GLY A 128 -0.24 25.23 -32.55
N ASP A 129 -1.10 26.25 -32.39
CA ASP A 129 -0.99 27.52 -33.12
C ASP A 129 -0.34 28.63 -32.26
N LEU A 130 0.93 28.91 -32.54
CA LEU A 130 1.74 29.91 -31.84
C LEU A 130 1.18 31.35 -31.97
N GLU A 131 0.38 31.66 -32.99
CA GLU A 131 -0.22 32.98 -33.13
C GLU A 131 -1.39 33.20 -32.14
N LEU A 132 -1.89 32.13 -31.52
CA LEU A 132 -3.06 32.11 -30.65
C LEU A 132 -2.75 31.84 -29.16
N ASP A 133 -1.46 31.77 -28.77
CA ASP A 133 -1.01 31.55 -27.38
C ASP A 133 -1.73 32.44 -26.34
N PHE A 134 -2.06 33.69 -26.69
CA PHE A 134 -2.75 34.63 -25.80
C PHE A 134 -4.18 34.18 -25.42
N ILE A 135 -4.80 33.36 -26.27
CA ILE A 135 -6.11 32.73 -26.00
C ILE A 135 -5.93 31.55 -25.05
N GLU A 136 -4.90 30.73 -25.26
CA GLU A 136 -4.57 29.60 -24.39
C GLU A 136 -4.32 30.06 -22.94
N GLU A 137 -3.55 31.12 -22.74
CA GLU A 137 -3.32 31.71 -21.41
C GLU A 137 -4.64 32.15 -20.75
N THR A 138 -5.56 32.71 -21.55
CA THR A 138 -6.88 33.16 -21.05
C THR A 138 -7.78 31.98 -20.71
N LEU A 139 -7.81 30.93 -21.52
CA LEU A 139 -8.57 29.72 -21.26
C LEU A 139 -8.07 29.02 -20.00
N PHE A 140 -6.75 28.91 -19.83
CA PHE A 140 -6.16 28.36 -18.60
C PHE A 140 -6.54 29.17 -17.35
N ALA A 141 -6.48 30.50 -17.44
CA ALA A 141 -6.91 31.36 -16.33
C ALA A 141 -8.40 31.21 -16.01
N LEU A 142 -9.26 30.99 -17.01
CA LEU A 142 -10.68 30.73 -16.84
C LEU A 142 -10.95 29.37 -16.20
N GLN A 143 -10.22 28.31 -16.60
CA GLN A 143 -10.30 26.98 -15.95
C GLN A 143 -9.96 27.07 -14.47
N MET A 144 -8.82 27.68 -14.14
CA MET A 144 -8.39 27.84 -12.75
C MET A 144 -9.40 28.63 -11.90
N LYS A 145 -10.06 29.64 -12.49
CA LYS A 145 -11.14 30.36 -11.82
C LYS A 145 -12.38 29.50 -11.64
N LEU A 146 -12.79 28.75 -12.66
CA LEU A 146 -13.94 27.85 -12.61
C LEU A 146 -13.76 26.78 -11.53
N ASP A 147 -12.59 26.11 -11.51
CA ASP A 147 -12.23 25.11 -10.51
C ASP A 147 -12.28 25.69 -9.09
N ARG A 148 -11.81 26.92 -8.91
CA ARG A 148 -11.89 27.60 -7.62
C ARG A 148 -13.34 27.88 -7.20
N ILE A 149 -14.17 28.35 -8.12
CA ILE A 149 -15.59 28.67 -7.89
C ILE A 149 -16.36 27.40 -7.49
N THR A 150 -16.14 26.28 -8.18
CA THR A 150 -16.82 25.01 -7.91
C THR A 150 -16.30 24.34 -6.64
N SER A 151 -14.99 24.41 -6.38
CA SER A 151 -14.36 23.86 -5.17
C SER A 151 -14.80 24.58 -3.89
N TRP A 152 -14.92 25.92 -3.93
CA TRP A 152 -15.39 26.70 -2.77
C TRP A 152 -16.77 26.24 -2.29
N GLY A 153 -17.70 25.94 -3.20
CA GLY A 153 -19.07 25.63 -2.81
C GLY A 153 -19.18 24.30 -2.06
N GLN A 154 -18.41 23.29 -2.48
CA GLN A 154 -18.31 22.02 -1.73
C GLN A 154 -17.65 22.23 -0.36
N GLN A 155 -16.52 22.96 -0.32
CA GLN A 155 -15.83 23.25 0.94
C GLN A 155 -16.73 24.00 1.93
N SER A 156 -17.55 24.93 1.44
CA SER A 156 -18.48 25.72 2.24
C SER A 156 -19.59 24.86 2.84
N ILE A 157 -20.09 23.88 2.08
CA ILE A 157 -21.05 22.89 2.60
C ILE A 157 -20.42 22.05 3.72
N ASP A 158 -19.20 21.56 3.53
CA ASP A 158 -18.53 20.71 4.52
C ASP A 158 -18.26 21.47 5.83
N LEU A 159 -17.80 22.72 5.73
CA LEU A 159 -17.63 23.60 6.88
C LEU A 159 -18.96 23.88 7.59
N TRP A 160 -20.04 24.08 6.83
CA TRP A 160 -21.36 24.31 7.38
C TRP A 160 -21.91 23.08 8.10
N ILE A 161 -21.76 21.88 7.53
CA ILE A 161 -22.10 20.61 8.19
C ILE A 161 -21.30 20.43 9.49
N GLY A 162 -20.02 20.80 9.48
CA GLY A 162 -19.19 20.82 10.68
C GLY A 162 -19.75 21.74 11.77
N TYR A 163 -20.15 22.95 11.38
CA TYR A 163 -20.79 23.91 12.29
C TYR A 163 -22.14 23.42 12.80
N ASP A 164 -23.00 22.90 11.94
CA ASP A 164 -24.30 22.31 12.30
C ASP A 164 -24.14 21.21 13.36
N ARG A 165 -23.22 20.27 13.13
CA ARG A 165 -22.92 19.20 14.10
C ARG A 165 -22.40 19.76 15.42
N HIS A 166 -21.57 20.81 15.37
CA HIS A 166 -21.07 21.47 16.56
C HIS A 166 -22.21 22.12 17.36
N VAL A 167 -23.14 22.81 16.71
CA VAL A 167 -24.32 23.40 17.38
C VAL A 167 -25.18 22.32 18.03
N HIS A 168 -25.49 21.23 17.33
CA HIS A 168 -26.25 20.11 17.92
C HIS A 168 -25.52 19.46 19.10
N LYS A 169 -24.20 19.31 19.02
CA LYS A 169 -23.39 18.83 20.15
C LYS A 169 -23.45 19.81 21.32
N PHE A 170 -23.38 21.11 21.06
CA PHE A 170 -23.50 22.15 22.08
C PHE A 170 -24.86 22.13 22.77
N ILE A 171 -25.96 22.00 22.00
CA ILE A 171 -27.32 21.83 22.55
C ILE A 171 -27.35 20.62 23.49
N ARG A 172 -26.88 19.46 23.03
CA ARG A 172 -26.91 18.23 23.83
C ARG A 172 -26.03 18.28 25.09
N THR A 173 -24.86 18.93 25.02
CA THR A 173 -23.86 18.88 26.10
C THR A 173 -23.98 20.05 27.07
N ALA A 174 -24.21 21.27 26.58
CA ALA A 174 -24.28 22.46 27.41
C ALA A 174 -25.72 22.83 27.78
N ILE A 175 -26.68 22.60 26.88
CA ILE A 175 -28.07 23.05 27.07
C ILE A 175 -28.93 22.02 27.79
N ASP A 176 -28.98 20.80 27.26
CA ASP A 176 -29.79 19.74 27.83
C ASP A 176 -29.34 19.37 29.25
N MET A 177 -28.04 19.49 29.55
CA MET A 177 -27.45 19.22 30.86
C MET A 177 -27.66 20.33 31.88
N ASP A 178 -27.84 21.59 31.45
CA ASP A 178 -27.96 22.75 32.35
C ASP A 178 -29.22 23.57 32.05
N GLN A 179 -30.38 22.96 31.83
CA GLN A 179 -31.59 23.57 31.25
C GLN A 179 -32.05 24.96 31.79
N ASN A 180 -31.67 25.34 33.01
CA ASN A 180 -31.98 26.64 33.62
C ASN A 180 -30.76 27.59 33.75
N ARG A 181 -29.61 27.25 33.15
CA ARG A 181 -28.30 27.92 33.26
C ARG A 181 -27.76 28.05 34.69
N ALA A 182 -28.27 27.27 35.61
CA ALA A 182 -27.94 27.37 37.02
C ALA A 182 -26.49 26.93 37.27
N PHE A 183 -26.03 25.88 36.59
CA PHE A 183 -24.65 25.41 36.71
C PHE A 183 -23.67 26.43 36.13
N SER A 184 -23.91 26.89 34.91
CA SER A 184 -23.01 27.83 34.22
C SER A 184 -22.89 29.18 34.94
N GLN A 185 -24.00 29.70 35.49
CA GLN A 185 -23.99 30.93 36.29
C GLN A 185 -23.22 30.74 37.60
N ARG A 186 -23.46 29.64 38.32
CA ARG A 186 -22.74 29.35 39.57
C ARG A 186 -21.26 29.05 39.33
N LEU A 187 -20.92 28.40 38.23
CA LEU A 187 -19.52 28.15 37.86
C LEU A 187 -18.79 29.47 37.60
N ARG A 188 -19.42 30.41 36.88
CA ARG A 188 -18.86 31.76 36.68
C ARG A 188 -18.67 32.50 38.00
N GLN A 189 -19.64 32.44 38.90
CA GLN A 189 -19.52 33.03 40.24
C GLN A 189 -18.40 32.35 41.05
N SER A 190 -18.34 31.02 41.06
CA SER A 190 -17.30 30.22 41.70
C SER A 190 -15.90 30.57 41.19
N MET A 191 -15.74 30.89 39.90
CA MET A 191 -14.47 31.37 39.35
C MET A 191 -14.08 32.76 39.86
N ASN A 192 -15.04 33.67 40.04
CA ASN A 192 -14.77 34.98 40.63
C ASN A 192 -14.36 34.86 42.11
N ASP A 193 -15.05 33.98 42.84
CA ASP A 193 -14.87 33.79 44.29
C ASP A 193 -13.75 32.75 44.60
N TYR A 194 -13.09 32.20 43.56
CA TYR A 194 -12.13 31.10 43.68
C TYR A 194 -10.98 31.39 44.65
N PHE A 195 -10.49 32.63 44.68
CA PHE A 195 -9.38 33.03 45.54
C PHE A 195 -9.76 33.19 47.01
N GLU A 196 -11.05 33.29 47.35
CA GLU A 196 -11.49 33.32 48.75
C GLU A 196 -11.40 31.94 49.39
N GLN A 197 -11.76 30.88 48.63
CA GLN A 197 -11.68 29.49 49.05
C GLN A 197 -11.21 28.58 47.90
N PRO A 198 -9.88 28.48 47.70
CA PRO A 198 -9.33 27.68 46.62
C PRO A 198 -9.60 26.18 46.81
N TRP A 199 -9.88 25.51 45.71
CA TRP A 199 -10.03 24.05 45.65
C TRP A 199 -9.27 23.50 44.45
N TYR A 200 -8.95 22.20 44.51
CA TYR A 200 -8.15 21.50 43.50
C TYR A 200 -8.87 20.25 43.03
N LEU A 201 -8.74 19.95 41.73
CA LEU A 201 -9.13 18.65 41.17
C LEU A 201 -8.01 17.65 41.40
N THR A 202 -8.35 16.51 42.01
CA THR A 202 -7.46 15.36 42.06
C THR A 202 -7.64 14.52 40.81
N TYR A 203 -6.55 14.13 40.16
CA TYR A 203 -6.56 13.18 39.05
C TYR A 203 -5.62 12.02 39.37
N ALA A 204 -5.79 10.89 38.69
CA ALA A 204 -4.88 9.76 38.83
C ALA A 204 -3.56 10.07 38.12
N ASP A 205 -2.48 10.19 38.88
CA ASP A 205 -1.12 10.39 38.36
C ASP A 205 -0.29 9.15 38.70
N ALA A 206 -0.30 8.19 37.78
CA ALA A 206 0.48 6.96 37.95
C ALA A 206 1.95 7.24 37.65
N GLU A 207 2.84 6.68 38.48
CA GLU A 207 4.27 6.74 38.22
C GLU A 207 4.58 6.14 36.84
N ARG A 208 5.28 6.92 36.01
CA ARG A 208 5.69 6.46 34.69
C ARG A 208 6.74 5.37 34.85
N LEU A 209 6.66 4.34 34.01
CA LEU A 209 7.67 3.29 33.96
C LEU A 209 9.02 3.93 33.63
N SER A 210 9.96 3.82 34.57
CA SER A 210 11.34 4.26 34.37
C SER A 210 12.06 3.16 33.62
N ASP A 211 12.36 3.40 32.35
CA ASP A 211 13.14 2.49 31.53
C ASP A 211 14.59 2.94 31.46
N LEU A 212 15.49 1.98 31.29
CA LEU A 212 16.87 2.28 30.97
C LEU A 212 16.91 2.83 29.53
N ARG A 213 17.85 3.73 29.26
CA ARG A 213 18.07 4.17 27.88
C ARG A 213 18.51 2.97 27.05
N ASP A 214 17.85 2.76 25.91
CA ASP A 214 18.26 1.75 24.96
C ASP A 214 19.56 2.21 24.27
N GLU A 215 20.69 1.72 24.76
CA GLU A 215 22.01 2.01 24.18
C GLU A 215 22.25 1.25 22.87
N THR A 216 21.39 0.30 22.47
CA THR A 216 21.59 -0.48 21.24
C THR A 216 21.49 0.36 19.97
N LEU A 217 20.67 1.43 19.97
CA LEU A 217 20.60 2.39 18.86
C LEU A 217 21.82 3.34 18.76
N THR A 218 22.68 3.37 19.78
CA THR A 218 23.91 4.19 19.78
C THR A 218 25.20 3.35 19.74
N LEU A 219 25.09 2.04 19.95
CA LEU A 219 26.22 1.11 19.86
C LEU A 219 26.22 0.41 18.49
N ARG A 220 26.86 1.10 17.53
CA ARG A 220 27.45 0.58 16.27
C ARG A 220 26.49 0.25 15.12
N ASP A 221 26.48 1.14 14.12
CA ASP A 221 26.16 0.83 12.71
C ASP A 221 27.20 -0.11 12.04
N GLU A 222 28.24 -0.52 12.75
CA GLU A 222 29.21 -1.48 12.24
C GLU A 222 28.71 -2.90 12.53
N GLU A 223 27.80 -3.39 11.69
CA GLU A 223 27.63 -4.83 11.48
C GLU A 223 28.99 -5.38 11.01
N VAL A 224 29.81 -5.82 11.95
CA VAL A 224 31.08 -6.50 11.65
C VAL A 224 30.73 -7.89 11.10
N THR A 225 30.56 -7.96 9.79
CA THR A 225 30.50 -9.22 9.07
C THR A 225 31.91 -9.81 9.04
N GLY A 226 32.07 -11.01 9.59
CA GLY A 226 33.34 -11.71 9.56
C GLY A 226 33.77 -12.00 8.11
N HIS A 227 35.03 -11.71 7.77
CA HIS A 227 35.57 -12.08 6.46
C HIS A 227 35.74 -13.59 6.37
N VAL A 228 35.12 -14.20 5.35
CA VAL A 228 35.33 -15.62 5.01
C VAL A 228 36.56 -15.73 4.09
N PRO A 229 37.51 -16.65 4.34
CA PRO A 229 38.64 -16.88 3.45
C PRO A 229 38.18 -17.33 2.05
N THR A 230 38.80 -16.79 1.00
CA THR A 230 38.34 -16.96 -0.40
C THR A 230 38.81 -18.24 -1.09
N GLU A 231 39.74 -19.00 -0.54
CA GLU A 231 40.34 -20.13 -1.25
C GLU A 231 39.95 -21.46 -0.63
N VAL A 232 39.31 -22.30 -1.43
CA VAL A 232 39.02 -23.70 -1.14
C VAL A 232 40.14 -24.53 -1.76
N GLU A 233 40.97 -25.15 -0.93
CA GLU A 233 41.96 -26.11 -1.40
C GLU A 233 41.27 -27.46 -1.65
N TYR A 234 41.49 -28.03 -2.83
CA TYR A 234 40.98 -29.36 -3.18
C TYR A 234 42.12 -30.37 -3.09
N GLU A 235 41.87 -31.49 -2.42
CA GLU A 235 42.76 -32.67 -2.44
C GLU A 235 42.17 -33.73 -3.37
N GLU A 236 42.97 -34.28 -4.29
CA GLU A 236 42.59 -35.43 -5.11
C GLU A 236 42.83 -36.74 -4.35
N LEU A 237 41.76 -37.46 -4.03
CA LEU A 237 41.84 -38.84 -3.55
C LEU A 237 41.98 -39.79 -4.74
N GLN A 238 43.19 -40.30 -4.98
CA GLN A 238 43.40 -41.41 -5.93
C GLN A 238 42.86 -42.73 -5.35
N GLN A 239 41.76 -43.22 -5.90
CA GLN A 239 41.21 -44.54 -5.55
C GLN A 239 41.91 -45.64 -6.35
N VAL A 240 42.95 -46.25 -5.78
CA VAL A 240 43.68 -47.43 -6.33
C VAL A 240 42.79 -48.70 -6.36
N ASN A 241 41.58 -48.64 -5.80
CA ASN A 241 40.69 -49.78 -5.61
C ASN A 241 40.07 -50.33 -6.91
N ASP A 242 39.87 -49.50 -7.94
CA ASP A 242 39.17 -49.92 -9.17
C ASP A 242 40.01 -50.87 -10.03
N GLU A 243 41.32 -50.63 -10.16
CA GLU A 243 42.22 -51.51 -10.89
C GLU A 243 42.32 -52.90 -10.25
N LEU A 244 42.34 -52.95 -8.91
CA LEU A 244 42.35 -54.21 -8.16
C LEU A 244 41.06 -54.99 -8.35
N ALA A 245 39.91 -54.32 -8.28
CA ALA A 245 38.61 -54.94 -8.51
C ALA A 245 38.51 -55.54 -9.93
N GLN A 246 39.02 -54.84 -10.95
CA GLN A 246 39.03 -55.34 -12.33
C GLN A 246 39.91 -56.59 -12.47
N ARG A 247 41.11 -56.58 -11.89
CA ARG A 247 42.02 -57.75 -11.91
C ARG A 247 41.42 -58.96 -11.20
N ILE A 248 40.73 -58.75 -10.09
CA ILE A 248 40.02 -59.81 -9.36
C ILE A 248 38.85 -60.34 -10.20
N GLY A 249 38.08 -59.46 -10.83
CA GLY A 249 36.99 -59.85 -11.73
C GLY A 249 37.48 -60.72 -12.89
N ASP A 250 38.60 -60.35 -13.52
CA ASP A 250 39.18 -61.13 -14.62
C ASP A 250 39.70 -62.50 -14.17
N MET A 251 40.25 -62.61 -12.95
CA MET A 251 40.61 -63.90 -12.36
C MET A 251 39.39 -64.81 -12.19
N LEU A 252 38.28 -64.28 -11.69
CA LEU A 252 37.07 -65.04 -11.42
C LEU A 252 36.31 -65.41 -12.71
N LYS A 253 36.37 -64.58 -13.76
CA LYS A 253 35.76 -64.89 -15.07
C LYS A 253 36.26 -66.21 -15.68
N VAL A 254 37.50 -66.59 -15.40
CA VAL A 254 38.06 -67.87 -15.87
C VAL A 254 37.20 -69.06 -15.41
N HIS A 255 36.65 -69.01 -14.20
CA HIS A 255 35.75 -70.06 -13.69
C HIS A 255 34.44 -70.13 -14.49
N LYS A 256 33.89 -68.97 -14.90
CA LYS A 256 32.71 -68.89 -15.76
C LYS A 256 32.98 -69.45 -17.15
N GLU A 257 34.11 -69.08 -17.77
CA GLU A 257 34.48 -69.56 -19.10
C GLU A 257 34.70 -71.09 -19.13
N GLN A 258 35.19 -71.67 -18.04
CA GLN A 258 35.43 -73.11 -17.91
C GLN A 258 34.20 -73.88 -17.38
N GLY A 259 33.13 -73.19 -16.97
CA GLY A 259 31.95 -73.79 -16.36
C GLY A 259 32.22 -74.44 -14.99
N ALA A 260 33.32 -74.07 -14.33
CA ALA A 260 33.71 -74.60 -13.03
C ALA A 260 33.03 -73.79 -11.91
N ALA A 261 32.48 -74.41 -10.88
CA ALA A 261 31.82 -73.70 -9.78
C ALA A 261 32.81 -72.90 -8.91
N ILE A 262 32.40 -71.73 -8.40
CA ILE A 262 33.23 -70.90 -7.51
C ILE A 262 32.86 -71.19 -6.05
N ASP A 263 33.79 -71.82 -5.33
CA ASP A 263 33.76 -71.89 -3.87
C ASP A 263 34.51 -70.70 -3.26
N LEU A 264 33.76 -69.76 -2.71
CA LEU A 264 34.28 -68.54 -2.13
C LEU A 264 35.24 -68.80 -0.95
N ALA A 265 35.05 -69.87 -0.17
CA ALA A 265 35.94 -70.15 0.96
C ALA A 265 37.34 -70.56 0.48
N LEU A 266 37.41 -71.34 -0.59
CA LEU A 266 38.67 -71.78 -1.17
C LEU A 266 39.36 -70.63 -1.92
N VAL A 267 38.61 -69.90 -2.75
CA VAL A 267 39.15 -68.75 -3.49
C VAL A 267 39.67 -67.67 -2.55
N LEU A 268 38.92 -67.32 -1.51
CA LEU A 268 39.37 -66.33 -0.52
C LEU A 268 40.60 -66.82 0.25
N ARG A 269 40.64 -68.10 0.65
CA ARG A 269 41.79 -68.65 1.36
C ARG A 269 43.06 -68.56 0.52
N ASP A 270 42.99 -69.01 -0.73
CA ASP A 270 44.15 -69.03 -1.63
C ASP A 270 44.58 -67.62 -2.03
N TYR A 271 43.60 -66.75 -2.36
CA TYR A 271 43.89 -65.39 -2.77
C TYR A 271 44.47 -64.55 -1.62
N LEU A 272 43.88 -64.63 -0.42
CA LEU A 272 44.37 -63.89 0.74
C LEU A 272 45.71 -64.42 1.26
N ALA A 273 46.02 -65.71 1.09
CA ALA A 273 47.33 -66.26 1.48
C ALA A 273 48.51 -65.62 0.71
N SER A 274 48.27 -65.17 -0.52
CA SER A 274 49.29 -64.50 -1.34
C SER A 274 49.45 -62.98 -1.07
N HIS A 275 48.59 -62.39 -0.22
CA HIS A 275 48.58 -60.94 0.03
C HIS A 275 48.84 -60.58 1.51
N PRO A 276 49.39 -59.38 1.81
CA PRO A 276 49.59 -58.91 3.17
C PRO A 276 48.28 -58.75 3.94
N ARG A 277 48.31 -59.03 5.25
CA ARG A 277 47.13 -59.00 6.13
C ARG A 277 46.43 -57.64 6.20
N THR A 278 47.15 -56.54 5.99
CA THR A 278 46.60 -55.19 6.05
C THR A 278 45.48 -54.94 5.04
N HIS A 279 45.48 -55.65 3.91
CA HIS A 279 44.48 -55.49 2.85
C HIS A 279 43.47 -56.62 2.79
N HIS A 280 43.49 -57.56 3.74
CA HIS A 280 42.66 -58.76 3.66
C HIS A 280 41.17 -58.43 3.64
N PHE A 281 40.73 -57.43 4.39
CA PHE A 281 39.31 -57.05 4.43
C PHE A 281 38.85 -56.50 3.07
N ASP A 282 39.59 -55.54 2.51
CA ASP A 282 39.21 -54.90 1.24
C ASP A 282 39.27 -55.89 0.09
N LEU A 283 40.33 -56.70 0.01
CA LEU A 283 40.47 -57.74 -1.01
C LEU A 283 39.38 -58.81 -0.87
N ALA A 284 39.07 -59.26 0.35
CA ALA A 284 37.99 -60.22 0.56
C ALA A 284 36.65 -59.65 0.11
N ARG A 285 36.36 -58.39 0.45
CA ARG A 285 35.14 -57.70 0.01
C ARG A 285 35.07 -57.60 -1.50
N MET A 286 36.16 -57.21 -2.17
CA MET A 286 36.21 -57.11 -3.63
C MET A 286 36.03 -58.47 -4.30
N VAL A 287 36.67 -59.53 -3.80
CA VAL A 287 36.49 -60.90 -4.33
C VAL A 287 35.04 -61.34 -4.21
N VAL A 288 34.41 -61.15 -3.05
CA VAL A 288 33.00 -61.50 -2.85
C VAL A 288 32.09 -60.69 -3.77
N ASP A 289 32.28 -59.37 -3.85
CA ASP A 289 31.46 -58.51 -4.72
C ASP A 289 31.59 -58.91 -6.20
N GLN A 290 32.81 -59.19 -6.67
CA GLN A 290 33.02 -59.63 -8.05
C GLN A 290 32.48 -61.04 -8.31
N ALA A 291 32.60 -61.97 -7.35
CA ALA A 291 32.09 -63.33 -7.50
C ALA A 291 30.56 -63.37 -7.61
N VAL A 292 29.85 -62.65 -6.75
CA VAL A 292 28.37 -62.59 -6.76
C VAL A 292 27.84 -61.94 -8.03
N ARG A 293 28.59 -61.02 -8.66
CA ARG A 293 28.21 -60.45 -9.96
C ARG A 293 28.30 -61.45 -11.11
N LEU A 294 29.11 -62.50 -11.00
CA LEU A 294 29.30 -63.46 -12.08
C LEU A 294 28.19 -64.50 -12.16
N GLY A 295 27.53 -64.79 -11.04
CA GLY A 295 26.56 -65.87 -10.92
C GLY A 295 25.96 -65.98 -9.53
N TYR A 296 25.08 -66.96 -9.35
CA TYR A 296 24.42 -67.26 -8.08
C TYR A 296 24.47 -68.76 -7.77
N SER A 297 24.18 -69.14 -6.52
CA SER A 297 24.03 -70.54 -6.15
C SER A 297 22.58 -71.00 -6.29
N GLU A 298 22.32 -72.15 -6.92
CA GLU A 298 20.97 -72.75 -6.90
C GLU A 298 20.48 -73.08 -5.48
N SER A 299 21.42 -73.33 -4.56
CA SER A 299 21.12 -73.66 -3.17
C SER A 299 20.57 -72.46 -2.39
N ASP A 300 20.92 -71.24 -2.80
CA ASP A 300 20.34 -70.01 -2.23
C ASP A 300 18.83 -69.92 -2.52
N TYR A 301 18.38 -70.31 -3.71
CA TYR A 301 16.94 -70.34 -4.06
C TYR A 301 16.15 -71.39 -3.28
N ARG A 302 16.82 -72.45 -2.79
CA ARG A 302 16.21 -73.46 -1.92
C ARG A 302 16.26 -73.07 -0.44
N ALA A 303 16.72 -71.87 -0.13
CA ALA A 303 16.88 -71.33 1.23
C ALA A 303 17.74 -72.21 2.16
N ILE A 304 18.71 -72.93 1.59
CA ILE A 304 19.68 -73.70 2.38
C ILE A 304 20.75 -72.73 2.87
N GLN A 305 20.81 -72.48 4.18
CA GLN A 305 21.85 -71.63 4.76
C GLN A 305 23.19 -72.38 4.82
N PRO A 306 24.28 -71.82 4.25
CA PRO A 306 25.61 -72.40 4.38
C PRO A 306 26.16 -72.21 5.79
N ASP A 307 27.05 -73.10 6.21
CA ASP A 307 27.82 -72.93 7.45
C ASP A 307 29.01 -71.97 7.23
N TRP A 308 29.44 -71.31 8.31
CA TRP A 308 30.63 -70.46 8.29
C TRP A 308 31.90 -71.29 8.10
N THR A 309 32.55 -71.11 6.95
CA THR A 309 33.78 -71.80 6.59
C THR A 309 35.00 -70.91 6.85
N ALA A 310 36.01 -71.43 7.55
CA ALA A 310 37.22 -70.66 7.86
C ALA A 310 38.06 -70.40 6.60
N ILE A 311 38.48 -69.15 6.40
CA ILE A 311 39.34 -68.73 5.28
C ILE A 311 40.79 -68.48 5.73
N ASN A 312 41.05 -68.40 7.04
CA ASN A 312 42.41 -68.38 7.59
C ASN A 312 42.42 -68.91 9.04
N ASP A 313 43.63 -69.10 9.59
CA ASP A 313 43.84 -69.60 10.96
C ASP A 313 43.65 -68.52 12.04
N PHE A 314 43.38 -67.28 11.66
CA PHE A 314 43.28 -66.12 12.56
C PHE A 314 41.83 -65.71 12.86
N GLY A 315 40.87 -66.55 12.46
CA GLY A 315 39.45 -66.40 12.81
C GLY A 315 38.57 -65.79 11.73
N ALA A 316 39.10 -65.44 10.54
CA ALA A 316 38.26 -65.00 9.44
C ALA A 316 37.51 -66.19 8.83
N LYS A 317 36.21 -65.98 8.58
CA LYS A 317 35.32 -66.99 8.00
C LYS A 317 34.43 -66.35 6.94
N VAL A 318 34.02 -67.14 5.95
CA VAL A 318 33.02 -66.74 4.95
C VAL A 318 31.82 -67.68 5.04
N GLN A 319 30.63 -67.14 4.87
CA GLN A 319 29.38 -67.89 4.77
C GLN A 319 28.81 -67.64 3.38
N ALA A 320 28.99 -68.59 2.49
CA ALA A 320 28.47 -68.54 1.13
C ALA A 320 28.29 -69.95 0.59
N ASN A 321 27.22 -70.15 -0.18
CA ASN A 321 27.04 -71.36 -0.97
C ASN A 321 27.94 -71.30 -2.21
N VAL A 322 28.28 -72.46 -2.76
CA VAL A 322 29.10 -72.55 -3.97
C VAL A 322 28.30 -71.99 -5.15
N ILE A 323 28.90 -71.06 -5.89
CA ILE A 323 28.28 -70.46 -7.09
C ILE A 323 28.42 -71.46 -8.24
N ASP A 324 27.31 -72.07 -8.62
CA ASP A 324 27.24 -73.15 -9.63
C ASP A 324 26.47 -72.74 -10.90
N ARG A 325 25.82 -71.57 -10.90
CA ARG A 325 25.13 -71.00 -12.06
C ARG A 325 25.68 -69.62 -12.41
N TYR A 326 25.99 -69.42 -13.69
CA TYR A 326 26.54 -68.21 -14.30
C TYR A 326 25.59 -67.55 -15.29
#